data_AF-A0A9P0LX30-F1
#
_entry.id   AF-A0A9P0LX30-F1
#
_cell.length_a   1.000
_cell.length_b   1.000
_cell.length_c   1.000
_cell.angle_alpha   90.00
_cell.angle_beta   90.00
_cell.angle_gamma   90.00
#
_symmetry.space_group_name_H-M   'P 1'
#
loop_
_entity.id
_entity.type
_entity.pdbx_description
1 polymer ?
#
loop_
_entity_poly.entity_id
_entity_poly.type
_entity_poly.pdbx_seq_one_letter_code
_entity_poly.pdbx_strand_id
1 'polypeptide(L)'
;MNQEIYEELLFARTLITDAKEFLDTKDKILKENSMKRKTDIGYLTDLFTKFNMVNLQLQGDSLNLIKRKSILSAFLARVKLMKQNIGRGEFSQFPNLSQTSCQEDDVSTYVQHLNALYSDFESRFEDILTMVIPPWIINPYGDIEETNVIIQEELTELSTNEELKVQLKNGYQQFWLQNNITVTYPEYFNRKGGRQPSESEQC
;
A
#
# COMPACT_ATOMS: atom_id res chain seq x y z
N MET A 1 14.04 -6.05 13.17
CA MET A 1 12.76 -6.04 12.43
C MET A 1 12.72 -7.00 11.22
N ASN A 2 13.84 -7.28 10.51
CA ASN A 2 13.86 -8.30 9.43
C ASN A 2 13.94 -9.76 9.92
N GLN A 3 14.33 -9.99 11.19
CA GLN A 3 14.56 -11.35 11.70
C GLN A 3 13.28 -12.05 12.13
N GLU A 4 12.38 -11.37 12.84
CA GLU A 4 11.06 -11.93 13.22
C GLU A 4 10.22 -12.34 12.00
N ILE A 5 10.32 -11.60 10.89
CA ILE A 5 9.57 -11.90 9.67
C ILE A 5 10.17 -13.10 8.92
N TYR A 6 11.51 -13.23 8.94
CA TYR A 6 12.16 -14.42 8.41
C TYR A 6 11.77 -15.64 9.26
N GLU A 7 11.72 -15.49 10.57
CA GLU A 7 11.23 -16.53 11.50
C GLU A 7 9.75 -16.85 11.28
N GLU A 8 8.86 -15.88 11.02
CA GLU A 8 7.44 -16.14 10.72
C GLU A 8 7.25 -16.86 9.37
N LEU A 9 7.98 -16.46 8.32
CA LEU A 9 7.92 -17.13 7.01
C LEU A 9 8.56 -18.52 7.04
N LEU A 10 9.66 -18.67 7.78
CA LEU A 10 10.29 -19.95 8.04
C LEU A 10 9.34 -20.83 8.85
N PHE A 11 8.66 -20.28 9.86
CA PHE A 11 7.66 -20.97 10.68
C PHE A 11 6.46 -21.42 9.85
N ALA A 12 5.93 -20.59 8.94
CA ALA A 12 4.85 -20.97 8.04
C ALA A 12 5.27 -22.11 7.07
N ARG A 13 6.50 -22.05 6.54
CA ARG A 13 7.05 -23.11 5.67
C ARG A 13 7.30 -24.41 6.43
N THR A 14 7.83 -24.32 7.65
CA THR A 14 8.05 -25.46 8.55
C THR A 14 6.72 -26.08 8.94
N LEU A 15 5.71 -25.27 9.30
CA LEU A 15 4.34 -25.73 9.58
C LEU A 15 3.71 -26.50 8.42
N ILE A 16 3.90 -26.06 7.17
CA ILE A 16 3.36 -26.79 6.00
C ILE A 16 4.07 -28.14 5.80
N THR A 17 5.37 -28.21 6.11
CA THR A 17 6.18 -29.43 6.00
C THR A 17 5.83 -30.41 7.12
N ASP A 18 5.75 -29.92 8.35
CA ASP A 18 5.38 -30.68 9.53
C ASP A 18 3.93 -31.15 9.47
N ALA A 19 3.01 -30.32 8.97
CA ALA A 19 1.62 -30.72 8.75
C ALA A 19 1.51 -31.85 7.72
N LYS A 20 2.39 -31.88 6.70
CA LYS A 20 2.43 -33.01 5.75
C LYS A 20 2.93 -34.30 6.41
N GLU A 21 4.04 -34.27 7.16
CA GLU A 21 4.55 -35.45 7.87
C GLU A 21 3.58 -35.96 8.94
N PHE A 22 2.93 -35.04 9.65
CA PHE A 22 1.91 -35.37 10.65
C PHE A 22 0.68 -36.03 10.01
N LEU A 23 0.17 -35.48 8.90
CA LEU A 23 -0.97 -36.06 8.19
C LEU A 23 -0.64 -37.42 7.55
N ASP A 24 0.63 -37.64 7.16
CA ASP A 24 1.12 -38.92 6.64
C ASP A 24 0.96 -40.07 7.63
N THR A 25 1.04 -39.79 8.93
CA THR A 25 0.98 -40.79 10.00
C THR A 25 -0.38 -40.88 10.69
N LYS A 26 -1.24 -39.86 10.55
CA LYS A 26 -2.47 -39.73 11.35
C LYS A 26 -3.78 -39.81 10.58
N ASP A 27 -3.87 -39.25 9.37
CA ASP A 27 -5.14 -39.19 8.66
C ASP A 27 -4.97 -39.14 7.12
N LYS A 28 -5.15 -40.31 6.50
CA LYS A 28 -5.06 -40.47 5.04
C LYS A 28 -6.14 -39.68 4.28
N ILE A 29 -7.31 -39.48 4.86
CA ILE A 29 -8.42 -38.75 4.21
C ILE A 29 -8.07 -37.26 4.15
N LEU A 30 -7.54 -36.70 5.24
CA LEU A 30 -7.06 -35.32 5.26
C LEU A 30 -5.86 -35.13 4.33
N LYS A 31 -4.94 -36.09 4.24
CA LYS A 31 -3.84 -36.08 3.26
C LYS A 31 -4.36 -36.03 1.82
N GLU A 32 -5.29 -36.91 1.45
CA GLU A 32 -5.88 -36.94 0.11
C GLU A 32 -6.60 -35.62 -0.22
N ASN A 33 -7.36 -35.07 0.73
CA ASN A 33 -8.04 -33.79 0.55
C ASN A 33 -7.06 -32.61 0.42
N SER A 34 -5.95 -32.62 1.16
CA SER A 34 -4.88 -31.62 1.06
C SER A 34 -4.17 -31.70 -0.29
N MET A 35 -3.89 -32.92 -0.77
CA MET A 35 -3.30 -33.13 -2.10
C MET A 35 -4.23 -32.65 -3.22
N LYS A 36 -5.56 -32.86 -3.10
CA LYS A 36 -6.55 -32.34 -4.05
C LYS A 36 -6.58 -30.82 -4.12
N ARG A 37 -6.26 -30.12 -3.02
CA ARG A 37 -6.26 -28.63 -2.95
C ARG A 37 -4.87 -28.02 -2.96
N LYS A 38 -3.83 -28.79 -3.31
CA LYS A 38 -2.44 -28.34 -3.25
C LYS A 38 -2.20 -27.09 -4.11
N THR A 39 -2.78 -27.04 -5.29
CA THR A 39 -2.69 -25.89 -6.22
C THR A 39 -3.32 -24.63 -5.60
N ASP A 40 -4.54 -24.75 -5.08
CA ASP A 40 -5.25 -23.64 -4.43
C ASP A 40 -4.50 -23.11 -3.21
N ILE A 41 -3.98 -24.01 -2.38
CA ILE A 41 -3.18 -23.64 -1.21
C ILE A 41 -1.92 -22.91 -1.66
N GLY A 42 -1.24 -23.37 -2.70
CA GLY A 42 -0.05 -22.70 -3.26
C GLY A 42 -0.37 -21.29 -3.74
N TYR A 43 -1.41 -21.14 -4.55
CA TYR A 43 -1.88 -19.85 -5.04
C TYR A 43 -2.24 -18.88 -3.90
N LEU A 44 -3.06 -19.32 -2.94
CA LEU A 44 -3.48 -18.48 -1.82
C LEU A 44 -2.29 -18.10 -0.92
N THR A 45 -1.39 -19.03 -0.65
CA THR A 45 -0.18 -18.76 0.17
C THR A 45 0.66 -17.65 -0.47
N ASP A 46 0.91 -17.74 -1.78
CA ASP A 46 1.66 -16.72 -2.51
C ASP A 46 0.94 -15.37 -2.53
N LEU A 47 -0.39 -15.39 -2.71
CA LEU A 47 -1.22 -14.18 -2.70
C LEU A 47 -1.19 -13.50 -1.32
N PHE A 48 -1.45 -14.24 -0.24
CA PHE A 48 -1.43 -13.74 1.13
C PHE A 48 -0.06 -13.20 1.54
N THR A 49 1.02 -13.81 1.07
CA THR A 49 2.37 -13.28 1.28
C THR A 49 2.50 -11.86 0.72
N LYS A 50 2.01 -11.63 -0.51
CA LYS A 50 2.03 -10.29 -1.14
C LYS A 50 1.12 -9.30 -0.41
N PHE A 51 -0.05 -9.75 0.07
CA PHE A 51 -0.94 -8.95 0.91
C PHE A 51 -0.26 -8.50 2.20
N ASN A 52 0.36 -9.43 2.92
CA ASN A 52 1.03 -9.13 4.18
C ASN A 52 2.13 -8.08 3.98
N MET A 53 2.90 -8.18 2.89
CA MET A 53 3.90 -7.15 2.56
C MET A 53 3.27 -5.75 2.40
N VAL A 54 2.09 -5.65 1.80
CA VAL A 54 1.39 -4.36 1.62
C VAL A 54 0.75 -3.91 2.92
N ASN A 55 0.13 -4.80 3.69
CA ASN A 55 -0.44 -4.49 5.00
C ASN A 55 0.62 -3.94 5.95
N LEU A 56 1.83 -4.53 5.96
CA LEU A 56 2.96 -4.00 6.74
C LEU A 56 3.35 -2.59 6.30
N GLN A 57 3.39 -2.33 4.98
CA GLN A 57 3.67 -0.99 4.46
C GLN A 57 2.57 0.01 4.85
N LEU A 58 1.31 -0.43 4.96
CA LEU A 58 0.15 0.38 5.35
C LEU A 58 -0.01 0.56 6.87
N GLN A 59 0.71 -0.21 7.69
CA GLN A 59 0.73 -0.10 9.14
C GLN A 59 1.92 0.69 9.69
N GLY A 60 2.89 1.05 8.85
CA GLY A 60 4.09 1.76 9.28
C GLY A 60 3.83 3.18 9.82
N ASP A 61 4.59 3.58 10.83
CA ASP A 61 4.37 4.81 11.62
C ASP A 61 4.54 6.13 10.85
N SER A 62 5.17 6.12 9.67
CA SER A 62 5.49 7.34 8.90
C SER A 62 4.59 7.59 7.68
N LEU A 63 3.41 6.96 7.66
CA LEU A 63 2.46 7.05 6.55
C LEU A 63 1.64 8.35 6.55
N ASN A 64 1.62 9.01 5.40
CA ASN A 64 0.62 10.02 5.07
C ASN A 64 -0.24 9.54 3.89
N LEU A 65 -1.28 10.29 3.56
CA LEU A 65 -2.22 9.95 2.47
C LEU A 65 -1.51 9.79 1.12
N ILE A 66 -0.47 10.57 0.84
CA ILE A 66 0.32 10.48 -0.40
C ILE A 66 1.03 9.13 -0.48
N LYS A 67 1.70 8.71 0.60
CA LYS A 67 2.36 7.40 0.69
C LYS A 67 1.35 6.26 0.57
N ARG A 68 0.20 6.35 1.28
CA ARG A 68 -0.88 5.34 1.20
C ARG A 68 -1.39 5.19 -0.23
N LYS A 69 -1.68 6.30 -0.91
CA LYS A 69 -2.08 6.31 -2.33
C LYS A 69 -1.05 5.59 -3.19
N SER A 70 0.24 5.92 -3.04
CA SER A 70 1.31 5.29 -3.81
C SER A 70 1.38 3.77 -3.58
N ILE A 71 1.31 3.33 -2.32
CA ILE A 71 1.33 1.90 -1.95
C ILE A 71 0.15 1.15 -2.57
N LEU A 72 -1.07 1.70 -2.45
CA LEU A 72 -2.29 1.09 -3.00
C LEU A 72 -2.25 1.04 -4.53
N SER A 73 -1.85 2.13 -5.20
CA SER A 73 -1.69 2.17 -6.65
C SER A 73 -0.68 1.12 -7.14
N ALA A 74 0.47 1.00 -6.47
CA ALA A 74 1.48 -0.01 -6.79
C ALA A 74 0.94 -1.43 -6.57
N PHE A 75 0.17 -1.66 -5.51
CA PHE A 75 -0.46 -2.96 -5.25
C PHE A 75 -1.46 -3.34 -6.34
N LEU A 76 -2.38 -2.44 -6.71
CA LEU A 76 -3.34 -2.69 -7.79
C LEU A 76 -2.65 -2.96 -9.14
N ALA A 77 -1.57 -2.23 -9.44
CA ALA A 77 -0.75 -2.50 -10.62
C ALA A 77 -0.14 -3.91 -10.58
N ARG A 78 0.35 -4.36 -9.42
CA ARG A 78 0.85 -5.74 -9.23
C ARG A 78 -0.25 -6.79 -9.37
N VAL A 79 -1.44 -6.57 -8.82
CA VAL A 79 -2.59 -7.50 -8.98
C VAL A 79 -2.96 -7.63 -10.46
N LYS A 80 -2.96 -6.53 -11.21
CA LYS A 80 -3.19 -6.53 -12.66
C LYS A 80 -2.13 -7.34 -13.41
N LEU A 81 -0.84 -7.16 -13.07
CA LEU A 81 0.26 -7.94 -13.66
C LEU A 81 0.17 -9.43 -13.28
N MET A 82 -0.18 -9.74 -12.03
CA MET A 82 -0.41 -11.10 -11.55
C MET A 82 -1.48 -11.81 -12.36
N LYS A 83 -2.61 -11.13 -12.59
CA LYS A 83 -3.71 -11.63 -13.42
C LYS A 83 -3.25 -11.95 -14.84
N GLN A 84 -2.51 -11.03 -15.47
CA GLN A 84 -2.00 -11.20 -16.84
C GLN A 84 -0.99 -12.35 -16.95
N ASN A 85 -0.09 -12.49 -15.97
CA ASN A 85 0.92 -13.55 -15.96
C ASN A 85 0.28 -14.92 -15.73
N ILE A 86 -0.60 -15.06 -14.74
CA ILE A 86 -1.34 -16.32 -14.53
C ILE A 86 -2.13 -16.71 -15.78
N GLY A 87 -2.81 -15.76 -16.42
CA GLY A 87 -3.54 -16.01 -17.67
C GLY A 87 -2.67 -16.46 -18.84
N ARG A 88 -1.35 -16.23 -18.78
CA ARG A 88 -0.36 -16.75 -19.74
C ARG A 88 0.28 -18.08 -19.32
N GLY A 89 -0.10 -18.63 -18.17
CA GLY A 89 0.57 -19.79 -17.58
C GLY A 89 1.92 -19.46 -16.94
N GLU A 90 2.21 -18.19 -16.67
CA GLU A 90 3.50 -17.75 -16.11
C GLU A 90 3.42 -17.59 -14.58
N PHE A 91 4.01 -18.55 -13.87
CA PHE A 91 3.92 -18.67 -12.41
C PHE A 91 5.21 -18.28 -11.67
N SER A 92 6.22 -17.72 -12.35
CA SER A 92 7.54 -17.40 -11.76
C SER A 92 7.48 -16.50 -10.52
N GLN A 93 6.48 -15.63 -10.42
CA GLN A 93 6.25 -14.76 -9.26
C GLN A 93 5.43 -15.41 -8.11
N PHE A 94 5.04 -16.67 -8.28
CA PHE A 94 4.27 -17.50 -7.37
C PHE A 94 5.09 -18.76 -7.01
N PRO A 95 6.02 -18.68 -6.04
CA PRO A 95 6.94 -19.76 -5.73
C PRO A 95 6.28 -21.04 -5.22
N ASN A 96 5.10 -20.96 -4.59
CA ASN A 96 4.36 -22.14 -4.15
C ASN A 96 3.49 -22.70 -5.28
N LEU A 97 2.80 -21.85 -6.04
CA LEU A 97 1.98 -22.28 -7.17
C LEU A 97 2.82 -22.92 -8.29
N SER A 98 4.00 -22.37 -8.58
CA SER A 98 4.91 -22.89 -9.62
C SER A 98 5.43 -24.31 -9.35
N GLN A 99 5.29 -24.81 -8.12
CA GLN A 99 5.64 -26.19 -7.73
C GLN A 99 4.46 -27.17 -7.86
N THR A 100 3.35 -26.73 -8.45
CA THR A 100 2.12 -27.51 -8.61
C THR A 100 1.76 -27.67 -10.08
N SER A 101 0.93 -28.67 -10.38
CA SER A 101 0.41 -28.90 -11.73
C SER A 101 -0.88 -28.12 -11.93
N CYS A 102 -0.77 -26.82 -12.17
CA CYS A 102 -1.90 -25.93 -12.39
C CYS A 102 -2.61 -26.28 -13.72
N GLN A 103 -3.90 -26.58 -13.66
CA GLN A 103 -4.74 -26.89 -14.84
C GLN A 103 -5.35 -25.61 -15.43
N GLU A 104 -5.92 -25.71 -16.64
CA GLU A 104 -6.57 -24.58 -17.31
C GLU A 104 -7.77 -24.02 -16.51
N ASP A 105 -8.55 -24.91 -15.88
CA ASP A 105 -9.67 -24.53 -14.99
C ASP A 105 -9.18 -23.78 -13.74
N ASP A 106 -8.02 -24.17 -13.19
CA ASP A 106 -7.39 -23.48 -12.06
C ASP A 106 -6.97 -22.06 -12.48
N VAL A 107 -6.33 -21.93 -13.66
CA VAL A 107 -5.91 -20.64 -14.24
C VAL A 107 -7.11 -19.71 -14.40
N SER A 108 -8.20 -20.21 -15.00
CA SER A 108 -9.43 -19.43 -15.18
C SER A 108 -9.99 -18.95 -13.83
N THR A 109 -10.05 -19.84 -12.84
CA THR A 109 -10.51 -19.54 -11.48
C THR A 109 -9.64 -18.45 -10.81
N TYR A 110 -8.32 -18.56 -10.91
CA TYR A 110 -7.40 -17.59 -10.30
C TYR A 110 -7.43 -16.24 -11.00
N VAL A 111 -7.56 -16.21 -12.33
CA VAL A 111 -7.74 -14.97 -13.10
C VAL A 111 -9.02 -14.26 -12.69
N GLN A 112 -10.13 -15.00 -12.56
CA GLN A 112 -11.41 -14.45 -12.09
C GLN A 112 -11.30 -13.90 -10.67
N HIS A 113 -10.67 -14.65 -9.77
CA HIS A 113 -10.46 -14.21 -8.39
C HIS A 113 -9.60 -12.94 -8.31
N LEU A 114 -8.47 -12.86 -9.04
CA LEU A 114 -7.65 -11.64 -9.07
C LEU A 114 -8.40 -10.44 -9.67
N ASN A 115 -9.32 -10.68 -10.61
CA ASN A 115 -10.16 -9.62 -11.17
C ASN A 115 -11.19 -9.10 -10.17
N ALA A 116 -11.86 -9.99 -9.45
CA ALA A 116 -12.77 -9.62 -8.36
C ALA A 116 -12.04 -8.87 -7.26
N LEU A 117 -10.85 -9.34 -6.88
CA LEU A 117 -9.99 -8.72 -5.89
C LEU A 117 -9.55 -7.32 -6.29
N TYR A 118 -9.12 -7.13 -7.55
CA TYR A 118 -8.79 -5.81 -8.08
C TYR A 118 -9.97 -4.85 -7.94
N SER A 119 -11.17 -5.30 -8.35
CA SER A 119 -12.38 -4.48 -8.33
C SER A 119 -12.80 -4.10 -6.90
N ASP A 120 -12.69 -5.04 -5.96
CA ASP A 120 -12.96 -4.80 -4.54
C ASP A 120 -12.00 -3.75 -3.94
N PHE A 121 -10.70 -3.84 -4.25
CA PHE A 121 -9.73 -2.84 -3.79
C PHE A 121 -9.93 -1.46 -4.44
N GLU A 122 -10.23 -1.42 -5.74
CA GLU A 122 -10.49 -0.18 -6.45
C GLU A 122 -11.70 0.55 -5.87
N SER A 123 -12.78 -0.19 -5.56
CA SER A 123 -13.99 0.37 -4.93
C SER A 123 -13.77 0.78 -3.48
N ARG A 124 -13.10 -0.05 -2.66
CA ARG A 124 -12.90 0.25 -1.23
C ARG A 124 -11.99 1.44 -0.96
N PHE A 125 -11.04 1.71 -1.86
CA PHE A 125 -10.06 2.78 -1.71
C PHE A 125 -10.19 3.84 -2.79
N GLU A 126 -11.36 3.97 -3.40
CA GLU A 126 -11.64 4.91 -4.49
C GLU A 126 -11.25 6.34 -4.10
N ASP A 127 -11.60 6.77 -2.89
CA ASP A 127 -11.29 8.10 -2.34
C ASP A 127 -9.78 8.39 -2.33
N ILE A 128 -8.96 7.46 -1.85
CA ILE A 128 -7.50 7.59 -1.82
C ILE A 128 -6.92 7.50 -3.23
N LEU A 129 -7.40 6.57 -4.04
CA LEU A 129 -6.91 6.31 -5.40
C LEU A 129 -7.25 7.43 -6.38
N THR A 130 -8.37 8.13 -6.19
CA THR A 130 -8.79 9.28 -7.01
C THR A 130 -8.32 10.63 -6.46
N MET A 131 -7.87 10.68 -5.20
CA MET A 131 -7.35 11.91 -4.57
C MET A 131 -6.33 12.65 -5.45
N VAL A 132 -6.64 13.88 -5.86
CA VAL A 132 -5.69 14.74 -6.54
C VAL A 132 -4.73 15.31 -5.48
N ILE A 133 -3.43 15.16 -5.72
CA ILE A 133 -2.39 15.75 -4.87
C ILE A 133 -1.93 17.03 -5.55
N PRO A 134 -2.26 18.22 -5.02
CA PRO A 134 -1.75 19.46 -5.57
C PRO A 134 -0.21 19.46 -5.59
N PRO A 135 0.43 19.87 -6.71
CA PRO A 135 1.89 19.83 -6.85
C PRO A 135 2.62 20.58 -5.73
N TRP A 136 2.03 21.70 -5.28
CA TRP A 136 2.59 22.54 -4.21
C TRP A 136 2.72 21.82 -2.86
N ILE A 137 1.97 20.74 -2.60
CA ILE A 137 2.14 19.95 -1.36
C ILE A 137 3.51 19.26 -1.32
N ILE A 138 4.00 18.82 -2.48
CA ILE A 138 5.31 18.16 -2.59
C ILE A 138 6.41 19.21 -2.80
N ASN A 139 6.14 20.21 -3.62
CA ASN A 139 7.07 21.28 -3.92
C ASN A 139 6.36 22.65 -3.88
N PRO A 140 6.34 23.33 -2.72
CA PRO A 140 5.70 24.64 -2.60
C PRO A 140 6.45 25.75 -3.36
N TYR A 141 7.63 25.47 -3.90
CA TYR A 141 8.43 26.37 -4.75
C TYR A 141 8.19 26.17 -6.25
N GLY A 142 7.24 25.30 -6.62
CA GLY A 142 6.88 25.03 -8.00
C GLY A 142 6.10 26.19 -8.63
N ASP A 143 5.64 25.97 -9.86
CA ASP A 143 4.79 26.92 -10.55
C ASP A 143 3.46 27.13 -9.79
N ILE A 144 3.10 28.40 -9.56
CA ILE A 144 1.95 28.84 -8.77
C ILE A 144 0.80 29.27 -9.69
N GLU A 145 1.05 29.47 -11.00
CA GLU A 145 0.09 30.07 -11.94
C GLU A 145 -1.22 29.27 -12.05
N GLU A 146 -1.15 27.94 -11.99
CA GLU A 146 -2.32 27.05 -12.05
C GLU A 146 -2.97 26.77 -10.68
N THR A 147 -2.48 27.39 -9.61
CA THR A 147 -2.97 27.17 -8.25
C THR A 147 -4.17 28.06 -7.92
N ASN A 148 -5.01 27.66 -6.96
CA ASN A 148 -6.14 28.47 -6.50
C ASN A 148 -5.70 29.87 -6.06
N VAL A 149 -6.31 30.92 -6.65
CA VAL A 149 -6.00 32.34 -6.39
C VAL A 149 -5.90 32.69 -4.91
N ILE A 150 -6.72 32.05 -4.07
CA ILE A 150 -6.79 32.34 -2.63
C ILE A 150 -5.50 31.95 -1.89
N ILE A 151 -4.71 31.00 -2.41
CA ILE A 151 -3.44 30.59 -1.80
C ILE A 151 -2.20 31.06 -2.59
N GLN A 152 -2.38 31.76 -3.72
CA GLN A 152 -1.26 32.19 -4.57
C GLN A 152 -0.38 33.23 -3.88
N GLU A 153 -0.99 34.15 -3.12
CA GLU A 153 -0.25 35.19 -2.37
C GLU A 153 0.65 34.55 -1.32
N GLU A 154 0.08 33.68 -0.47
CA GLU A 154 0.85 32.96 0.53
C GLU A 154 1.91 32.04 -0.14
N LEU A 155 1.69 31.52 -1.35
CA LEU A 155 2.66 30.63 -2.04
C LEU A 155 3.81 31.42 -2.59
N THR A 156 3.52 32.62 -3.05
CA THR A 156 4.53 33.56 -3.54
C THR A 156 5.42 34.03 -2.38
N GLU A 157 4.83 34.34 -1.22
CA GLU A 157 5.61 34.69 -0.04
C GLU A 157 6.46 33.50 0.45
N LEU A 158 5.85 32.32 0.62
CA LEU A 158 6.57 31.12 1.02
C LEU A 158 7.70 30.80 0.03
N SER A 159 7.45 30.95 -1.27
CA SER A 159 8.43 30.62 -2.31
C SER A 159 9.60 31.59 -2.43
N THR A 160 9.47 32.80 -1.90
CA THR A 160 10.55 33.80 -1.85
C THR A 160 11.36 33.73 -0.55
N ASN A 161 10.90 32.95 0.44
CA ASN A 161 11.58 32.80 1.73
C ASN A 161 12.77 31.82 1.64
N GLU A 162 14.00 32.37 1.58
CA GLU A 162 15.24 31.58 1.49
C GLU A 162 15.51 30.70 2.72
N GLU A 163 15.05 31.09 3.92
CA GLU A 163 15.23 30.28 5.13
C GLU A 163 14.36 29.01 5.07
N LEU A 164 13.10 29.16 4.65
CA LEU A 164 12.17 28.04 4.46
C LEU A 164 12.63 27.08 3.35
N LYS A 165 13.29 27.59 2.30
CA LYS A 165 13.90 26.74 1.26
C LYS A 165 14.94 25.79 1.81
N VAL A 166 15.75 26.24 2.78
CA VAL A 166 16.74 25.38 3.44
C VAL A 166 16.03 24.28 4.23
N GLN A 167 14.94 24.60 4.92
CA GLN A 167 14.20 23.65 5.76
C GLN A 167 13.46 22.57 4.96
N LEU A 168 12.96 22.86 3.75
CA LEU A 168 12.32 21.86 2.89
C LEU A 168 13.28 20.71 2.52
N LYS A 169 14.61 20.94 2.53
CA LYS A 169 15.61 19.89 2.26
C LYS A 169 15.51 18.70 3.22
N ASN A 170 14.92 18.90 4.41
CA ASN A 170 14.66 17.83 5.39
C ASN A 170 13.40 17.00 5.05
N GLY A 171 12.72 17.31 3.95
CA GLY A 171 11.54 16.62 3.45
C GLY A 171 10.24 17.40 3.69
N TYR A 172 9.34 17.34 2.71
CA TYR A 172 8.05 18.06 2.75
C TYR A 172 7.21 17.70 3.97
N GLN A 173 7.27 16.45 4.46
CA GLN A 173 6.50 16.03 5.63
C GLN A 173 6.88 16.83 6.88
N GLN A 174 8.17 16.97 7.15
CA GLN A 174 8.67 17.71 8.32
C GLN A 174 8.46 19.21 8.14
N PHE A 175 8.64 19.71 6.92
CA PHE A 175 8.37 21.10 6.57
C PHE A 175 6.94 21.53 6.93
N TRP A 176 5.93 20.73 6.55
CA TRP A 176 4.53 21.08 6.81
C TRP A 176 4.08 20.87 8.26
N LEU A 177 4.85 20.16 9.09
CA LEU A 177 4.51 19.90 10.49
C LEU A 177 5.02 21.00 11.45
N GLN A 178 5.70 22.02 10.94
CA GLN A 178 6.24 23.08 11.78
C GLN A 178 5.16 24.10 12.20
N ASN A 179 5.15 24.50 13.47
CA ASN A 179 4.17 25.44 14.03
C ASN A 179 4.22 26.86 13.44
N ASN A 180 5.37 27.29 12.94
CA ASN A 180 5.51 28.59 12.27
C ASN A 180 4.74 28.59 10.93
N ILE A 181 4.74 27.49 10.17
CA ILE A 181 4.05 27.42 8.88
C ILE A 181 2.53 27.49 9.06
N THR A 182 1.98 26.81 10.07
CA THR A 182 0.54 26.83 10.37
C THR A 182 0.01 28.21 10.76
N VAL A 183 0.82 29.00 11.47
CA VAL A 183 0.44 30.33 11.96
C VAL A 183 0.68 31.42 10.91
N THR A 184 1.80 31.34 10.18
CA THR A 184 2.20 32.36 9.21
C THR A 184 1.34 32.31 7.96
N TYR A 185 0.83 31.13 7.61
CA TYR A 185 0.07 30.92 6.38
C TYR A 185 -1.26 30.19 6.63
N PRO A 186 -2.24 30.89 7.25
CA PRO A 186 -3.49 30.30 7.72
C PRO A 186 -4.48 29.95 6.59
N GLU A 187 -4.46 30.64 5.45
CA GLU A 187 -5.39 30.34 4.34
C GLU A 187 -5.12 28.95 3.76
N TYR A 188 -3.87 28.45 3.81
CA TYR A 188 -3.58 27.04 3.52
C TYR A 188 -4.18 26.05 4.51
N PHE A 189 -4.10 26.35 5.81
CA PHE A 189 -4.43 25.37 6.86
C PHE A 189 -5.93 25.29 7.13
N ASN A 190 -6.66 26.39 7.01
CA ASN A 190 -8.09 26.44 7.24
C ASN A 190 -8.91 25.58 6.25
N ARG A 191 -8.33 25.19 5.10
CA ARG A 191 -8.96 24.24 4.16
C ARG A 191 -8.65 22.77 4.42
N LYS A 192 -7.77 22.44 5.37
CA LYS A 192 -7.51 21.06 5.80
C LYS A 192 -8.53 20.55 6.82
N GLY A 193 -9.81 20.95 6.77
CA GLY A 193 -10.86 20.40 7.65
C GLY A 193 -10.50 20.37 9.15
N GLY A 194 -9.65 21.28 9.60
CA GLY A 194 -9.16 21.35 10.98
C GLY A 194 -10.02 22.32 11.77
N ARG A 195 -10.65 21.83 12.84
CA ARG A 195 -11.34 22.63 13.85
C ARG A 195 -10.39 23.74 14.31
N GLN A 196 -10.82 25.00 14.23
CA GLN A 196 -10.04 26.11 14.79
C GLN A 196 -9.78 25.85 16.28
N PRO A 197 -8.57 26.11 16.79
CA PRO A 197 -8.33 26.09 18.22
C PRO A 197 -9.18 27.19 18.86
N SER A 198 -9.96 26.84 19.87
CA SER A 198 -10.72 27.82 20.64
C SER A 198 -9.75 28.78 21.33
N GLU A 199 -10.13 30.05 21.42
CA GLU A 199 -9.37 31.16 22.04
C GLU A 199 -8.88 30.90 23.48
N SER A 200 -9.28 29.78 24.10
CA SER A 200 -8.83 29.31 25.41
C SER A 200 -7.41 28.73 25.45
N GLU A 201 -6.73 28.50 24.32
CA GLU A 201 -5.36 27.94 24.28
C GLU A 201 -4.25 28.99 24.03
N GLN A 202 -4.59 30.28 24.03
CA GLN A 202 -3.61 31.38 23.90
C GLN A 202 -3.35 32.16 25.20
N CYS A 203 -3.50 31.52 26.37
CA CYS A 203 -3.15 32.14 27.64
C CYS A 203 -1.93 31.49 28.31
#